data_AF-A0A8T0FTR3-F1
#
_entry.id   AF-A0A8T0FTR3-F1
#
_cell.length_a   1.000
_cell.length_b   1.000
_cell.length_c   1.000
_cell.angle_alpha   90.00
_cell.angle_beta   90.00
_cell.angle_gamma   90.00
#
_symmetry.space_group_name_H-M   'P 1'
#
loop_
_entity.id
_entity.type
_entity.pdbx_description
1 polymer ?
#
loop_
_entity_poly.entity_id
_entity_poly.type
_entity_poly.pdbx_seq_one_letter_code
_entity_poly.pdbx_strand_id
1 'polypeptide(L)'
;MNILEDSACRIYTLHLACPVKKDLIKIPTRSNWCTHPEVFDLETFLNDMQYYLQWRCPICKKLVKYQDLIEAKDLKKYLDEGKTTLVFHKPRIVKELFDSNNEEITCEKEVIVID
;
A
#
# COMPACT_ATOMS: atom_id res chain seq x y z
N MET A 1 11.85 -12.70 18.46
CA MET A 1 11.57 -11.39 17.83
C MET A 1 12.51 -10.39 18.49
N ASN A 2 13.61 -10.06 17.83
CA ASN A 2 14.66 -9.23 18.42
C ASN A 2 14.27 -7.75 18.30
N ILE A 3 14.08 -7.10 19.45
CA ILE A 3 13.61 -5.71 19.59
C ILE A 3 14.53 -4.70 18.86
N LEU A 4 15.80 -5.06 18.64
CA LEU A 4 16.79 -4.25 17.94
C LEU A 4 16.58 -4.21 16.41
N GLU A 5 16.07 -5.29 15.79
CA GLU A 5 15.78 -5.33 14.35
C GLU A 5 14.56 -4.46 14.01
N ASP A 6 13.54 -4.45 14.88
CA ASP A 6 12.33 -3.60 14.74
C ASP A 6 12.64 -2.10 14.91
N SER A 7 13.76 -1.76 15.55
CA SER A 7 14.17 -0.36 15.76
C SER A 7 14.72 0.30 14.49
N ALA A 8 15.26 -0.51 13.57
CA ALA A 8 15.93 -0.07 12.34
C ALA A 8 14.98 0.22 11.17
N CYS A 9 13.76 -0.33 11.21
CA CYS A 9 12.85 -0.33 10.07
C CYS A 9 11.46 0.21 10.47
N ARG A 10 10.80 0.98 9.58
CA ARG A 10 9.38 1.34 9.70
C ARG A 10 8.55 0.30 8.99
N ILE A 11 7.63 -0.32 9.70
CA ILE A 11 6.70 -1.31 9.16
C ILE A 11 5.44 -0.58 8.68
N TYR A 12 5.03 -0.86 7.44
CA TYR A 12 3.78 -0.40 6.85
C TYR A 12 2.96 -1.60 6.40
N THR A 13 1.73 -1.70 6.86
CA THR A 13 0.80 -2.76 6.44
C THR A 13 -0.21 -2.19 5.46
N LEU A 14 -0.36 -2.86 4.31
CA LEU A 14 -1.34 -2.53 3.29
C LEU A 14 -2.30 -3.70 3.11
N HIS A 15 -3.58 -3.45 3.29
CA HIS A 15 -4.63 -4.43 3.02
C HIS A 15 -5.19 -4.21 1.62
N LEU A 16 -5.25 -5.27 0.81
CA LEU A 16 -5.77 -5.23 -0.56
C LEU A 16 -7.30 -5.48 -0.58
N ALA A 17 -8.00 -4.86 0.35
CA ALA A 17 -9.46 -4.89 0.46
C ALA A 17 -10.05 -3.53 0.08
N CYS A 18 -11.16 -3.53 -0.65
CA CYS A 18 -11.78 -2.32 -1.14
C CYS A 18 -12.29 -1.48 0.03
N PRO A 19 -11.90 -0.20 0.15
CA PRO A 19 -12.30 0.62 1.30
C PRO A 19 -13.81 0.89 1.33
N VAL A 20 -14.48 0.80 0.18
CA VAL A 20 -15.92 1.06 0.00
C VAL A 20 -16.74 -0.17 0.36
N LYS A 21 -16.58 -1.29 -0.36
CA LYS A 21 -17.41 -2.50 -0.21
C LYS A 21 -16.88 -3.53 0.80
N LYS A 22 -15.64 -3.36 1.27
CA LYS A 22 -14.94 -4.31 2.16
C LYS A 22 -14.73 -5.70 1.55
N ASP A 23 -14.88 -5.84 0.24
CA ASP A 23 -14.57 -7.03 -0.54
C ASP A 23 -13.12 -7.00 -1.05
N LEU A 24 -12.66 -8.13 -1.61
CA LEU A 24 -11.35 -8.22 -2.23
C LEU A 24 -11.31 -7.36 -3.50
N ILE A 25 -10.24 -6.57 -3.64
CA ILE A 25 -10.02 -5.72 -4.81
C ILE A 25 -9.77 -6.61 -6.03
N LYS A 26 -10.46 -6.33 -7.16
CA LYS A 26 -10.20 -7.02 -8.43
C LYS A 26 -9.26 -6.22 -9.32
N ILE A 27 -9.52 -4.91 -9.41
CA ILE A 27 -8.75 -3.96 -10.23
C ILE A 27 -8.21 -2.87 -9.30
N PRO A 28 -6.98 -3.04 -8.74
CA PRO A 28 -6.41 -2.10 -7.79
C PRO A 28 -6.14 -0.77 -8.47
N THR A 29 -6.90 0.24 -8.07
CA THR A 29 -6.90 1.55 -8.72
C THR A 29 -6.62 2.66 -7.73
N ARG A 30 -5.89 3.67 -8.21
CA ARG A 30 -5.75 4.96 -7.56
C ARG A 30 -5.64 6.06 -8.62
N SER A 31 -5.62 7.32 -8.19
CA SER A 31 -5.27 8.41 -9.11
C SER A 31 -3.76 8.59 -9.18
N ASN A 32 -3.24 9.06 -10.32
CA ASN A 32 -1.84 9.48 -10.45
C ASN A 32 -1.45 10.61 -9.46
N TRP A 33 -2.44 11.33 -8.91
CA TRP A 33 -2.24 12.40 -7.93
C TRP A 33 -2.37 11.94 -6.47
N CYS A 34 -2.62 10.65 -6.24
CA CYS A 34 -2.65 10.06 -4.91
C CYS A 34 -1.25 10.01 -4.31
N THR A 35 -1.13 10.52 -3.07
CA THR A 35 0.12 10.49 -2.29
C THR A 35 0.15 9.33 -1.29
N HIS A 36 -0.85 8.46 -1.36
CA HIS A 36 -1.04 7.32 -0.48
C HIS A 36 -0.83 6.02 -1.28
N PRO A 37 -0.30 4.96 -0.65
CA PRO A 37 -0.03 3.68 -1.32
C PRO A 37 -1.29 2.82 -1.49
N GLU A 38 -2.34 3.07 -0.70
CA GLU A 38 -3.56 2.28 -0.73
C GLU A 38 -4.30 2.42 -2.06
N VAL A 39 -5.05 1.37 -2.41
CA VAL A 39 -5.84 1.29 -3.64
C VAL A 39 -7.29 1.00 -3.31
N PHE A 40 -8.17 1.31 -4.26
CA PHE A 40 -9.58 0.95 -4.24
C PHE A 40 -9.94 0.16 -5.49
N ASP A 41 -11.05 -0.56 -5.45
CA ASP A 41 -11.51 -1.33 -6.61
C ASP A 41 -12.14 -0.40 -7.68
N LEU A 42 -11.66 -0.51 -8.92
CA LEU A 42 -12.09 0.34 -10.04
C LEU A 42 -13.59 0.25 -10.28
N GLU A 43 -14.10 -0.97 -10.40
CA GLU A 43 -15.49 -1.23 -10.77
C GLU A 43 -16.43 -0.69 -9.70
N THR A 44 -16.09 -0.90 -8.44
CA THR A 44 -16.81 -0.32 -7.30
C THR A 44 -16.79 1.20 -7.33
N PHE A 45 -15.63 1.81 -7.57
CA PHE A 45 -15.51 3.26 -7.63
C PHE A 45 -16.36 3.86 -8.77
N LEU A 46 -16.25 3.32 -9.99
CA LEU A 46 -17.04 3.81 -11.13
C LEU A 46 -18.54 3.62 -10.91
N ASN A 47 -18.93 2.50 -10.28
CA ASN A 47 -20.31 2.26 -9.91
C ASN A 47 -20.84 3.28 -8.88
N ASP A 48 -20.02 3.77 -7.95
CA ASP A 48 -20.44 4.86 -7.07
C ASP A 48 -20.51 6.20 -7.82
N MET A 49 -19.57 6.44 -8.75
CA MET A 49 -19.53 7.69 -9.50
C MET A 49 -20.75 7.87 -10.40
N GLN A 50 -21.29 6.82 -11.02
CA GLN A 50 -22.52 6.92 -11.82
C GLN A 50 -23.75 7.36 -10.99
N TYR A 51 -23.81 7.03 -9.69
CA TYR A 51 -24.96 7.36 -8.84
C TYR A 51 -24.79 8.68 -8.09
N TYR A 52 -23.61 8.90 -7.49
CA TYR A 52 -23.38 10.04 -6.61
C TYR A 52 -22.63 11.18 -7.29
N LEU A 53 -21.96 10.92 -8.42
CA LEU A 53 -21.18 11.88 -9.21
C LEU A 53 -20.10 12.64 -8.41
N GLN A 54 -19.64 12.05 -7.29
CA GLN A 54 -18.63 12.65 -6.43
C GLN A 54 -17.23 12.13 -6.77
N TRP A 55 -16.63 12.70 -7.82
CA TRP A 55 -15.30 12.36 -8.34
C TRP A 55 -14.14 12.67 -7.38
N ARG A 56 -14.12 11.98 -6.24
CA ARG A 56 -13.12 12.10 -5.17
C ARG A 56 -12.59 10.74 -4.78
N CYS A 57 -11.28 10.65 -4.56
CA CYS A 57 -10.65 9.42 -4.09
C CYS A 57 -11.32 8.97 -2.77
N PRO A 58 -11.79 7.72 -2.64
CA PRO A 58 -12.44 7.25 -1.43
C PRO A 58 -11.51 7.23 -0.21
N ILE A 59 -10.19 7.26 -0.43
CA ILE A 59 -9.15 7.20 0.60
C ILE A 59 -8.71 8.62 1.00
N CYS A 60 -8.07 9.37 0.10
CA CYS A 60 -7.54 10.71 0.42
C CYS A 60 -8.46 11.89 0.10
N LYS A 61 -9.68 11.65 -0.43
CA LYS A 61 -10.72 12.66 -0.72
C LYS A 61 -10.33 13.78 -1.71
N LYS A 62 -9.12 13.72 -2.30
CA LYS A 62 -8.68 14.56 -3.41
C LYS A 62 -9.59 14.36 -4.62
N LEU A 63 -9.77 15.40 -5.42
CA LEU A 63 -10.50 15.33 -6.69
C LEU A 63 -9.77 14.36 -7.64
N VAL A 64 -10.53 13.52 -8.35
CA VAL A 64 -10.00 12.52 -9.29
C VAL A 64 -10.71 12.68 -10.61
N LYS A 65 -9.98 12.84 -11.73
CA LYS A 65 -10.58 12.76 -13.06
C LYS A 65 -10.47 11.33 -13.57
N TYR A 66 -11.41 10.93 -14.44
CA TYR A 66 -11.39 9.62 -15.06
C TYR A 66 -10.05 9.28 -15.73
N GLN A 67 -9.49 10.22 -16.50
CA GLN A 67 -8.19 10.08 -17.18
C GLN A 67 -6.99 9.96 -16.22
N ASP A 68 -7.15 10.35 -14.96
CA ASP A 68 -6.07 10.28 -13.96
C ASP A 68 -6.12 8.96 -13.19
N LEU A 69 -7.13 8.11 -13.42
CA LEU A 69 -7.23 6.77 -12.83
C LEU A 69 -6.18 5.86 -13.45
N ILE A 70 -5.42 5.19 -12.59
CA ILE A 70 -4.37 4.26 -12.98
C ILE A 70 -4.56 2.93 -12.23
N GLU A 71 -4.31 1.83 -12.93
CA GLU A 71 -4.20 0.51 -12.32
C GLU A 71 -2.80 0.36 -11.70
N ALA A 72 -2.76 -0.01 -10.42
CA ALA A 72 -1.52 -0.34 -9.70
C ALA A 72 -1.10 -1.77 -10.05
N LYS A 73 -0.39 -1.93 -11.18
CA LYS A 73 0.05 -3.23 -11.72
C LYS A 73 0.95 -4.01 -10.78
N ASP A 74 1.78 -3.30 -10.02
CA ASP A 74 2.61 -3.83 -8.95
C ASP A 74 1.77 -4.55 -7.88
N LEU A 75 0.66 -3.94 -7.45
CA LEU A 75 -0.26 -4.54 -6.48
C LEU A 75 -1.13 -5.64 -7.09
N LYS A 76 -1.48 -5.51 -8.38
CA LYS A 76 -2.27 -6.51 -9.11
C LYS A 76 -1.57 -7.87 -9.14
N LYS A 77 -0.26 -7.89 -9.35
CA LYS A 77 0.54 -9.12 -9.30
C LYS A 77 0.32 -9.90 -7.99
N TYR A 78 0.35 -9.22 -6.85
CA TYR A 78 0.16 -9.87 -5.55
C TYR A 78 -1.27 -10.39 -5.34
N LEU A 79 -2.28 -9.65 -5.82
CA LEU A 79 -3.67 -10.12 -5.83
C LEU A 79 -3.85 -11.40 -6.64
N ASP A 80 -3.20 -11.49 -7.81
CA ASP A 80 -3.26 -12.66 -8.67
C ASP A 80 -2.53 -13.88 -8.06
N GLU A 81 -1.53 -13.64 -7.22
CA GLU A 81 -0.88 -14.64 -6.37
C GLU A 81 -1.71 -15.01 -5.11
N GLY A 82 -2.91 -14.44 -4.97
CA GLY A 82 -3.83 -14.71 -3.86
C GLY A 82 -3.47 -14.00 -2.56
N LYS A 83 -2.58 -13.00 -2.60
CA LYS A 83 -2.15 -12.24 -1.42
C LYS A 83 -3.16 -11.15 -1.09
N THR A 84 -3.46 -11.02 0.20
CA THR A 84 -4.47 -10.07 0.69
C THR A 84 -3.89 -8.96 1.56
N THR A 85 -2.73 -9.20 2.18
CA THR A 85 -2.03 -8.24 3.03
C THR A 85 -0.56 -8.17 2.64
N LEU A 86 -0.04 -6.95 2.51
CA LEU A 86 1.37 -6.68 2.20
C LEU A 86 2.00 -5.94 3.37
N VAL A 87 3.19 -6.38 3.79
CA VAL A 87 3.95 -5.73 4.86
C VAL A 87 5.28 -5.21 4.32
N PHE A 88 5.39 -3.88 4.26
CA PHE A 88 6.56 -3.18 3.79
C PHE A 88 7.46 -2.81 4.97
N HIS A 89 8.73 -3.21 4.89
CA HIS A 89 9.76 -2.80 5.83
C HIS A 89 10.58 -1.70 5.15
N LYS A 90 10.43 -0.46 5.61
CA LYS A 90 11.18 0.67 5.09
C LYS A 90 12.36 0.98 6.01
N PRO A 91 13.61 0.91 5.53
CA PRO A 91 14.76 1.29 6.34
C PRO A 91 14.60 2.72 6.88
N ARG A 92 14.87 2.92 8.16
CA ARG A 92 15.15 4.27 8.66
C ARG A 92 16.60 4.58 8.26
N ILE A 93 16.83 5.71 7.60
CA ILE A 93 18.19 6.27 7.48
C ILE A 93 18.53 6.81 8.87
N VAL A 94 19.02 5.93 9.73
CA VAL A 94 19.58 6.30 11.02
C VAL A 94 21.08 6.39 10.76
N LYS A 95 21.70 7.54 11.08
CA LYS A 95 23.09 7.77 10.67
C LYS A 95 24.06 6.73 11.23
N GLU A 96 23.73 6.10 12.35
CA GLU A 96 24.65 5.26 13.14
C GLU A 96 23.83 4.31 14.03
N LEU A 97 23.26 3.23 13.45
CA LEU A 97 22.71 2.13 14.25
C LEU A 97 23.76 1.02 14.33
N PHE A 98 24.18 0.71 15.55
CA PHE A 98 25.12 -0.37 15.84
C PHE A 98 24.44 -1.43 16.71
N ASP A 99 24.73 -2.70 16.46
CA ASP A 99 24.24 -3.79 17.30
C ASP A 99 25.05 -3.88 18.61
N SER A 100 24.74 -4.88 19.45
CA SER A 100 25.47 -5.12 20.69
C SER A 100 26.95 -5.50 20.48
N ASN A 101 27.34 -5.85 19.26
CA ASN A 101 28.71 -6.17 18.85
C ASN A 101 29.40 -5.00 18.14
N ASN A 102 28.76 -3.84 18.10
CA ASN A 102 29.25 -2.63 17.44
C ASN A 102 29.39 -2.76 15.91
N GLU A 103 28.59 -3.62 15.28
CA GLU A 103 28.47 -3.78 13.84
C GLU A 103 27.34 -2.87 13.29
N GLU A 104 27.57 -2.24 12.14
CA GLU A 104 26.58 -1.35 11.51
C GLU A 104 25.35 -2.15 11.05
N ILE A 105 24.17 -1.75 11.51
CA ILE A 105 22.90 -2.38 11.16
C ILE A 105 22.34 -1.72 9.92
N THR A 106 22.43 -2.41 8.77
CA THR A 106 21.74 -2.02 7.54
C THR A 106 20.48 -2.88 7.35
N CYS A 107 19.30 -2.26 7.23
CA CYS A 107 18.06 -2.99 6.92
C CYS A 107 18.06 -3.34 5.42
N GLU A 108 18.69 -4.46 5.05
CA GLU A 108 18.54 -5.08 3.74
C GLU A 108 17.37 -6.07 3.80
N LYS A 109 16.17 -5.66 3.39
CA LYS A 109 15.24 -6.50 2.60
C LYS A 109 13.91 -5.82 2.27
N GLU A 110 13.64 -5.84 0.97
CA GLU A 110 12.34 -5.63 0.32
C GLU A 110 11.28 -6.63 0.80
N VAL A 111 10.07 -6.10 0.98
CA VAL A 111 8.74 -6.76 1.03
C VAL A 111 8.71 -8.17 1.61
N ILE A 112 8.27 -8.29 2.87
CA ILE A 112 7.88 -9.57 3.44
C ILE A 112 6.41 -9.80 3.06
N VAL A 113 6.19 -10.76 2.17
CA VAL A 113 4.85 -11.23 1.79
C VAL A 113 4.34 -12.10 2.93
N ILE A 114 3.25 -11.69 3.59
CA ILE A 114 2.55 -12.52 4.57
C ILE A 114 1.18 -12.88 4.00
N ASP A 115 1.11 -14.11 3.49
CA ASP A 115 -0.03 -15.03 3.62
C ASP A 115 0.58 -16.43 3.59
#